data_AF-A0A352W8P3-F1
#
_entry.id   AF-A0A352W8P3-F1
#
_cell.length_a   1.000
_cell.length_b   1.000
_cell.length_c   1.000
_cell.angle_alpha   90.00
_cell.angle_beta   90.00
_cell.angle_gamma   90.00
#
_symmetry.space_group_name_H-M   'P 1'
#
loop_
_entity.id
_entity.type
_entity.pdbx_description
1 polymer ?
#
loop_
_entity_poly.entity_id
_entity_poly.type
_entity_poly.pdbx_seq_one_letter_code
_entity_poly.pdbx_strand_id
1 'polypeptide(L)' 'FLSVVRPQFAVISLAIDNSYGYPHKQALAALEDSGAEIYRTDWHGDITVISDGRHIEISATER' A
#
# COMPACT_ATOMS: atom_id res chain seq x y z
N PHE A 1 14.40 -9.18 1.01
CA PHE A 1 12.97 -9.55 0.97
C PHE A 1 12.25 -8.85 -0.18
N LEU A 2 12.07 -7.53 -0.15
CA LEU A 2 11.34 -6.80 -1.21
C LEU A 2 11.96 -6.98 -2.60
N SER A 3 13.29 -7.07 -2.70
CA SER A 3 13.98 -7.41 -3.95
C SER A 3 13.67 -8.79 -4.52
N VAL A 4 13.23 -9.73 -3.67
CA VAL A 4 12.86 -11.10 -4.07
C VAL A 4 11.39 -11.16 -4.45
N VAL A 5 10.53 -10.52 -3.64
CA VAL A 5 9.07 -10.49 -3.86
C VAL A 5 8.71 -9.62 -5.06
N ARG A 6 9.42 -8.49 -5.26
CA ARG A 6 9.18 -7.48 -6.31
C ARG A 6 7.69 -7.11 -6.40
N PRO A 7 7.11 -6.58 -5.31
CA PRO A 7 5.70 -6.28 -5.26
C PRO A 7 5.33 -5.22 -6.31
N GLN A 8 4.22 -5.44 -7.02
CA GLN A 8 3.63 -4.43 -7.90
C GLN A 8 2.87 -3.37 -7.08
N PHE A 9 2.23 -3.81 -5.99
CA PHE A 9 1.40 -2.97 -5.11
C PHE A 9 1.76 -3.22 -3.64
N ALA A 10 1.63 -2.20 -2.82
CA ALA A 10 1.74 -2.27 -1.36
C ALA A 10 0.56 -1.57 -0.70
N VAL A 11 -0.23 -2.29 0.09
CA VAL A 11 -1.36 -1.75 0.85
C VAL A 11 -0.97 -1.58 2.32
N ILE A 12 -1.09 -0.35 2.83
CA ILE A 12 -0.79 -0.02 4.22
C ILE A 12 -2.10 0.34 4.92
N SER A 13 -2.49 -0.49 5.89
CA SER A 13 -3.67 -0.26 6.72
C SER A 13 -3.29 0.51 7.98
N LEU A 14 -3.79 1.73 8.10
CA LEU A 14 -3.64 2.60 9.26
C LEU A 14 -4.78 3.63 9.38
N ALA A 15 -4.90 4.23 10.56
CA ALA A 15 -5.87 5.31 10.85
C ALA A 15 -5.33 6.70 10.46
N ILE A 16 -6.24 7.63 10.16
CA ILE A 16 -5.96 9.04 9.78
C ILE A 16 -5.08 9.75 10.82
N ASP A 17 -5.39 9.56 12.10
CA ASP A 17 -4.69 10.21 13.21
C ASP A 17 -3.82 9.22 13.99
N ASN A 18 -3.06 8.40 13.27
CA ASN A 18 -2.19 7.41 13.89
C ASN A 18 -1.01 8.07 14.62
N SER A 19 -1.18 8.32 15.92
CA SER A 19 -0.18 8.94 16.81
C SER A 19 1.06 8.08 17.06
N TYR A 20 1.08 6.81 16.61
CA TYR A 20 2.22 5.92 16.73
C TYR A 20 3.35 6.24 15.74
N GLY A 21 3.16 7.18 14.81
CA GLY A 21 4.20 7.59 13.86
C GLY A 21 4.48 6.57 12.75
N TYR A 22 3.49 5.73 12.44
CA TYR A 22 3.53 4.80 11.32
C TYR A 22 2.89 5.39 10.05
N PRO A 23 3.33 4.94 8.86
CA PRO A 23 4.47 4.06 8.63
C PRO A 23 5.81 4.77 8.87
N HIS A 24 6.80 4.04 9.42
CA HIS A 24 8.15 4.60 9.56
C HIS A 24 8.72 4.98 8.20
N LYS A 25 9.39 6.14 8.12
CA LYS A 25 9.99 6.65 6.87
C LYS A 25 10.87 5.63 6.15
N GLN A 26 11.62 4.81 6.88
CA GLN A 26 12.48 3.78 6.30
C GLN A 26 11.68 2.66 5.61
N ALA A 27 10.54 2.27 6.17
CA ALA A 27 9.68 1.26 5.56
C ALA A 27 8.99 1.81 4.31
N LEU A 28 8.55 3.07 4.35
CA LEU A 28 7.96 3.74 3.19
C LEU A 28 8.98 3.87 2.05
N ALA A 29 10.19 4.36 2.35
CA ALA A 29 11.27 4.47 1.37
C ALA A 29 11.64 3.11 0.75
N ALA A 30 11.71 2.04 1.55
CA ALA A 30 11.99 0.71 1.04
C ALA A 30 10.91 0.18 0.08
N LEU A 31 9.65 0.55 0.28
CA LEU A 31 8.54 0.21 -0.64
C LEU A 31 8.61 1.04 -1.91
N GLU A 32 8.84 2.35 -1.81
CA GLU A 32 9.04 3.27 -2.94
C GLU A 32 10.22 2.81 -3.82
N ASP A 33 11.37 2.53 -3.20
CA ASP A 33 12.59 2.04 -3.86
C ASP A 33 12.38 0.67 -4.54
N SER A 34 11.41 -0.12 -4.07
CA SER A 34 11.07 -1.40 -4.69
C SER A 34 10.26 -1.25 -5.99
N GLY A 35 9.78 -0.03 -6.29
CA GLY A 35 8.91 0.26 -7.44
C GLY A 35 7.45 -0.12 -7.22
N ALA A 36 7.05 -0.42 -5.99
CA ALA A 36 5.67 -0.76 -5.65
C ALA A 36 4.80 0.50 -5.62
N GLU A 37 3.61 0.41 -6.18
CA GLU A 37 2.60 1.44 -6.03
C GLU A 37 1.95 1.33 -4.64
N ILE A 38 1.92 2.42 -3.89
CA ILE A 38 1.55 2.42 -2.48
C ILE A 38 0.12 2.95 -2.31
N TYR A 39 -0.71 2.14 -1.65
CA TYR A 39 -2.08 2.48 -1.26
C TYR A 39 -2.19 2.53 0.27
N ARG A 40 -2.95 3.50 0.76
CA ARG A 40 -3.01 3.85 2.19
C ARG A 40 -4.43 4.11 2.65
N THR A 41 -4.95 3.38 3.63
CA THR A 41 -6.35 3.52 4.08
C THR A 41 -6.64 4.86 4.75
N ASP A 42 -5.63 5.51 5.33
CA ASP A 42 -5.75 6.84 5.91
C ASP A 42 -5.93 7.94 4.85
N TRP A 43 -5.46 7.72 3.63
CA TRP A 43 -5.60 8.69 2.52
C TRP A 43 -6.68 8.30 1.51
N HIS A 44 -6.83 7.01 1.25
CA HIS A 44 -7.62 6.46 0.15
C HIS A 44 -8.88 5.72 0.65
N GLY A 45 -9.21 5.83 1.93
CA GLY A 45 -10.37 5.14 2.49
C GLY A 45 -10.30 3.62 2.34
N ASP A 46 -11.36 3.04 1.78
CA ASP A 46 -11.46 1.59 1.58
C ASP A 46 -10.74 1.20 0.29
N ILE A 47 -9.80 0.27 0.39
CA ILE A 47 -9.03 -0.24 -0.75
C ILE A 47 -9.52 -1.64 -1.08
N THR A 48 -9.99 -1.83 -2.31
CA THR A 48 -10.47 -3.12 -2.83
C THR A 48 -9.47 -3.66 -3.84
N VAL A 49 -9.07 -4.92 -3.66
CA VAL A 49 -8.19 -5.64 -4.59
C VAL A 49 -8.92 -6.87 -5.09
N ILE A 50 -9.15 -6.95 -6.40
CA ILE A 50 -9.80 -8.08 -7.06
C ILE A 50 -8.78 -8.75 -7.96
N SER A 51 -8.71 -10.09 -7.90
CA SER A 51 -7.88 -10.86 -8.82
C SER A 51 -8.67 -12.01 -9.42
N ASP A 52 -8.45 -12.24 -10.71
CA ASP A 52 -8.91 -13.42 -11.44
C ASP A 52 -7.81 -14.52 -11.52
N GLY A 53 -6.68 -14.32 -10.82
CA GLY A 53 -5.49 -15.18 -10.88
C GLY A 53 -4.51 -14.86 -12.02
N ARG A 54 -4.82 -13.89 -12.89
CA ARG A 54 -3.94 -13.39 -13.97
C ARG A 54 -3.79 -11.87 -13.94
N HIS A 55 -4.86 -11.18 -13.62
CA HIS A 55 -4.96 -9.74 -13.50
C HIS A 55 -5.30 -9.36 -12.06
N ILE A 56 -4.89 -8.16 -11.71
CA ILE A 56 -5.22 -7.52 -10.45
C ILE A 56 -5.82 -6.17 -10.79
N GLU A 57 -7.03 -5.96 -10.29
CA GLU A 57 -7.70 -4.67 -10.30
C GLU A 57 -7.68 -4.10 -8.89
N ILE A 58 -7.25 -2.86 -8.75
CA ILE A 58 -7.23 -2.14 -7.49
C ILE A 58 -8.08 -0.89 -7.61
N SER A 59 -8.93 -0.64 -6.61
CA SER A 59 -9.74 0.57 -6.51
C SER A 59 -9.76 1.07 -5.08
N ALA A 60 -9.95 2.37 -4.93
CA ALA A 60 -10.06 3.05 -3.66
C ALA A 60 -11.34 3.89 -3.63
N THR A 61 -11.95 4.03 -2.46
CA THR A 61 -13.03 5.01 -2.27
C THR A 61 -12.43 6.40 -2.06
N GLU A 62 -12.94 7.40 -2.77
CA GLU A 62 -12.62 8.79 -2.44
C GLU A 62 -13.25 9.13 -1.08
N ARG A 63 -12.45 9.66 -0.17
CA ARG A 63 -12.91 10.25 1.09
C ARG A 63 -12.88 11.77 1.02
#